data_AF-A0AAV7XLV5-F1
#
_entry.id   AF-A0AAV7XLV5-F1
#
_cell.length_a   1.000
_cell.length_b   1.000
_cell.length_c   1.000
_cell.angle_alpha   90.00
_cell.angle_beta   90.00
_cell.angle_gamma   90.00
#
_symmetry.space_group_name_H-M   'P 1'
#
loop_
_entity.id
_entity.type
_entity.pdbx_description
1 polymer ?
#
loop_
_entity_poly.entity_id
_entity_poly.type
_entity_poly.pdbx_seq_one_letter_code
_entity_poly.pdbx_strand_id
1 'polypeptide(L)'
;MIGCLPPEIASKVENLFLSVLFHSSDREEFKAQNVIKPLLEELAELEKFGVTINVPSGKTVRVYFVLALVLGDNLGVHQLCGFVCGFSLANYPCRFCKVPQERMRFDISLDESLLRNKTNYENDLVVNDQTKTGITEKCVFNDLDSFHITENLEGDLLHDFDEGLCHYIVTFVLTKLTTAEPPNTKPVFTLKTLNRRMQLFDFGTHSALYKTKLGVLSTDLEKEKLKMNGSEMEWFTRTLGVLVGDLVPEDNVYWKLYLALLNVEDIVRAKTLLKSSLENLPYYLQVLAELFLSHDGNRLMFKFHKLLWHYCSIFKHSGPVANLSTRRYESKHRQVKLGLYSNMSRINACLSAAIKHQLGLCHRFVAKKSVLPDIEFGPGGVLNATNFSDFYRFRDALQAIFPNLDNVCLPAWIDYKGSHYDFFSTLVIDIDDNFGWPIFGQLKCIFVCGLKVAILCSKFETLGYSEHLHAFEVRRTGEKICINIDSLIHYAPLNTLKAPGGGGLFVILRHQL
;
A
#
# COMPACT_ATOMS: atom_id res chain seq x y z
N MET A 1 -2.41 16.10 2.56
CA MET A 1 -1.68 15.83 1.29
C MET A 1 -2.30 16.69 0.21
N ILE A 2 -1.53 17.15 -0.77
CA ILE A 2 -2.10 17.87 -1.93
C ILE A 2 -2.40 16.82 -3.01
N GLY A 3 -3.68 16.51 -3.23
CA GLY A 3 -4.10 15.37 -4.06
C GLY A 3 -3.77 15.50 -5.55
N CYS A 4 -3.50 16.70 -6.05
CA CYS A 4 -3.15 16.92 -7.46
C CYS A 4 -1.65 16.72 -7.77
N LEU A 5 -0.82 16.37 -6.77
CA LEU A 5 0.58 16.05 -7.01
C LEU A 5 0.72 14.62 -7.57
N PRO A 6 1.68 14.37 -8.48
CA PRO A 6 2.03 13.02 -8.90
C PRO A 6 2.26 12.08 -7.70
N PRO A 7 1.82 10.81 -7.74
CA PRO A 7 1.91 9.90 -6.59
C PRO A 7 3.32 9.76 -5.98
N GLU A 8 4.36 9.76 -6.80
CA GLU A 8 5.76 9.71 -6.38
C GLU A 8 6.20 10.95 -5.58
N ILE A 9 5.53 12.08 -5.78
CA ILE A 9 5.73 13.33 -5.04
C ILE A 9 4.84 13.33 -3.80
N ALA A 10 3.56 13.02 -3.97
CA ALA A 10 2.54 13.07 -2.92
C ALA A 10 2.85 12.10 -1.77
N SER A 11 3.43 10.95 -2.09
CA SER A 11 3.81 9.93 -1.11
C SER A 11 5.06 10.25 -0.29
N LYS A 12 5.81 11.31 -0.59
CA LYS A 12 6.98 11.69 0.23
C LYS A 12 6.55 12.24 1.59
N VAL A 13 7.13 11.73 2.68
CA VAL A 13 6.82 12.19 4.06
C VAL A 13 7.12 13.68 4.24
N GLU A 14 8.14 14.20 3.56
CA GLU A 14 8.47 15.62 3.58
C GLU A 14 7.39 16.51 2.94
N ASN A 15 6.61 15.97 1.99
CA ASN A 15 5.49 16.65 1.31
C ASN A 15 4.15 16.44 2.04
N LEU A 16 4.17 15.80 3.22
CA LEU A 16 3.04 15.76 4.14
C LEU A 16 3.17 16.93 5.13
N PHE A 17 2.25 17.89 5.00
CA PHE A 17 2.18 19.07 5.85
C PHE A 17 1.32 18.80 7.08
N LEU A 18 1.84 19.19 8.24
CA LEU A 18 1.11 19.14 9.49
C LEU A 18 0.15 20.32 9.56
N SER A 19 -1.14 20.05 9.79
CA SER A 19 -2.16 21.08 9.94
C SER A 19 -2.54 21.33 11.40
N VAL A 20 -2.85 20.28 12.16
CA VAL A 20 -3.34 20.41 13.54
C VAL A 20 -2.68 19.36 14.45
N LEU A 21 -2.38 19.73 15.69
CA LEU A 21 -2.00 18.85 16.78
C LEU A 21 -2.87 19.15 18.00
N PHE A 22 -3.41 18.11 18.62
CA PHE A 22 -4.21 18.22 19.84
C PHE A 22 -4.06 16.95 20.68
N HIS A 23 -4.35 17.03 21.99
CA HIS A 23 -4.41 15.83 22.82
C HIS A 23 -5.72 15.09 22.58
N SER A 24 -5.69 13.76 22.56
CA SER A 24 -6.91 12.95 22.42
C SER A 24 -7.96 13.26 23.49
N SER A 25 -7.53 13.65 24.70
CA SER A 25 -8.41 14.13 25.77
C SER A 25 -9.16 15.41 25.40
N ASP A 26 -8.54 16.33 24.67
CA ASP A 26 -9.17 17.60 24.29
C ASP A 26 -10.35 17.34 23.34
N ARG A 27 -10.24 16.33 22.48
CA ARG A 27 -11.36 15.91 21.63
C ARG A 27 -12.51 15.31 22.45
N GLU A 28 -12.19 14.53 23.49
CA GLU A 28 -13.21 13.95 24.36
C GLU A 28 -13.94 15.02 25.19
N GLU A 29 -13.21 16.03 25.67
CA GLU A 29 -13.75 17.13 26.47
C GLU A 29 -14.48 18.18 25.63
N PHE A 30 -13.89 18.63 24.52
CA PHE A 30 -14.39 19.74 23.72
C PHE A 30 -15.11 19.33 22.44
N LYS A 31 -15.16 18.02 22.12
CA LYS A 31 -15.65 17.46 20.85
C LYS A 31 -14.79 17.81 19.64
N ALA A 32 -14.90 17.00 18.58
CA ALA A 32 -14.13 17.20 17.34
C ALA A 32 -14.33 18.60 16.75
N GLN A 33 -15.58 19.09 16.73
CA GLN A 33 -15.93 20.36 16.09
C GLN A 33 -15.12 21.55 16.63
N ASN A 34 -14.92 21.62 17.96
CA ASN A 34 -14.19 22.73 18.56
C ASN A 34 -12.69 22.60 18.38
N VAL A 35 -12.15 21.38 18.48
CA VAL A 35 -10.70 21.13 18.39
C VAL A 35 -10.17 21.39 16.98
N ILE A 36 -10.96 21.09 15.94
CA ILE A 36 -10.53 21.29 14.54
C ILE A 36 -11.10 22.56 13.90
N LYS A 37 -11.89 23.36 14.64
CA LYS A 37 -12.54 24.57 14.11
C LYS A 37 -11.60 25.49 13.33
N PRO A 38 -10.38 25.81 13.81
CA PRO A 38 -9.47 26.68 13.07
C PRO A 38 -9.10 26.13 11.68
N LEU A 39 -8.96 24.81 11.57
CA LEU A 39 -8.68 24.16 10.28
C LEU A 39 -9.88 24.28 9.32
N LEU A 40 -11.11 24.12 9.82
CA LEU A 40 -12.32 24.24 9.00
C LEU A 40 -12.50 25.67 8.47
N GLU A 41 -12.22 26.69 9.30
CA GLU A 41 -12.27 28.09 8.89
C GLU A 41 -11.23 28.38 7.79
N GLU A 42 -9.98 27.93 7.95
CA GLU A 42 -8.95 28.08 6.92
C GLU A 42 -9.32 27.36 5.61
N LEU A 43 -9.86 26.13 5.69
CA LEU A 43 -10.28 25.38 4.51
C LEU A 43 -11.44 26.09 3.77
N ALA A 44 -12.43 26.60 4.50
CA ALA A 44 -13.54 27.34 3.93
C ALA A 44 -13.08 28.64 3.24
N GLU A 45 -12.11 29.35 3.83
CA GLU A 45 -11.50 30.53 3.21
C GLU A 45 -10.74 30.18 1.92
N LEU A 46 -9.94 29.11 1.94
CA LEU A 46 -9.19 28.64 0.78
C LEU A 46 -10.09 28.15 -0.36
N GLU A 47 -11.23 27.56 -0.02
CA GLU A 47 -12.26 27.14 -0.97
C GLU A 47 -12.96 28.33 -1.61
N LYS A 48 -13.35 29.32 -0.80
CA LYS A 48 -14.14 30.46 -1.26
C LYS A 48 -13.31 31.53 -1.97
N PHE A 49 -12.12 31.82 -1.45
CA PHE A 49 -11.32 32.97 -1.89
C PHE A 49 -10.04 32.57 -2.62
N GLY A 50 -9.50 31.39 -2.34
CA GLY A 50 -8.25 30.89 -2.93
C GLY A 50 -7.03 31.79 -2.67
N VAL A 51 -5.89 31.39 -3.23
CA VAL A 51 -4.60 32.10 -3.10
C VAL A 51 -4.18 32.66 -4.45
N THR A 52 -3.82 33.95 -4.48
CA THR A 52 -3.22 34.57 -5.68
C THR A 52 -1.73 34.27 -5.72
N ILE A 53 -1.27 33.65 -6.80
CA ILE A 53 0.13 33.29 -7.03
C ILE A 53 0.64 34.05 -8.26
N ASN A 54 1.72 34.80 -8.09
CA ASN A 54 2.46 35.40 -9.19
C ASN A 54 3.52 34.40 -9.66
N VAL A 55 3.35 33.87 -10.86
CA VAL A 55 4.31 32.93 -11.43
C VAL A 55 5.48 33.67 -12.09
N PRO A 56 6.70 33.08 -12.14
CA PRO A 56 7.88 33.73 -12.73
C PRO A 56 7.71 34.20 -14.17
N SER A 57 6.74 33.65 -14.92
CA SER A 57 6.39 34.11 -16.26
C SER A 57 5.64 35.45 -16.30
N GLY A 58 5.43 36.10 -15.16
CA GLY A 58 4.70 37.38 -15.03
C GLY A 58 3.18 37.24 -15.01
N LYS A 59 2.66 36.01 -15.09
CA LYS A 59 1.21 35.73 -14.98
C LYS A 59 0.80 35.69 -13.51
N THR A 60 -0.37 36.26 -13.21
CA THR A 60 -1.03 36.09 -11.92
C THR A 60 -2.13 35.04 -12.06
N VAL A 61 -2.13 34.05 -11.18
CA VAL A 61 -3.12 32.95 -11.16
C VAL A 61 -3.77 32.90 -9.79
N ARG A 62 -5.10 32.82 -9.73
CA ARG A 62 -5.83 32.50 -8.50
C ARG A 62 -6.03 30.99 -8.44
N VAL A 63 -5.59 30.37 -7.34
CA VAL A 63 -5.72 28.92 -7.11
C VAL A 63 -6.67 28.70 -5.94
N TYR A 64 -7.69 27.89 -6.14
CA TYR A 64 -8.67 27.50 -5.11
C TYR A 64 -8.36 26.11 -4.59
N PHE A 65 -8.68 25.85 -3.33
CA PHE A 65 -8.42 24.56 -2.69
C PHE A 65 -9.71 23.99 -2.11
N VAL A 66 -10.01 22.75 -2.44
CA VAL A 66 -11.17 22.03 -1.93
C VAL A 66 -10.72 20.81 -1.14
N LEU A 67 -11.41 20.48 -0.06
CA LEU A 67 -11.19 19.23 0.66
C LEU A 67 -11.76 18.07 -0.16
N ALA A 68 -10.88 17.30 -0.80
CA ALA A 68 -11.32 16.17 -1.63
C ALA A 68 -11.72 14.94 -0.79
N LEU A 69 -10.86 14.52 0.15
CA LEU A 69 -11.07 13.33 0.97
C LEU A 69 -10.49 13.52 2.38
N VAL A 70 -11.15 12.93 3.36
CA VAL A 70 -10.65 12.73 4.73
C VAL A 70 -10.20 11.28 4.85
N LEU A 71 -8.89 11.05 4.92
CA LEU A 71 -8.27 9.73 5.00
C LEU A 71 -7.85 9.42 6.43
N GLY A 72 -7.95 8.15 6.84
CA GLY A 72 -7.49 7.68 8.14
C GLY A 72 -7.80 6.21 8.34
N ASP A 73 -7.32 5.66 9.45
CA ASP A 73 -7.81 4.35 9.89
C ASP A 73 -9.30 4.45 10.27
N ASN A 74 -9.99 3.32 10.33
CA ASN A 74 -11.44 3.33 10.59
C ASN A 74 -11.77 4.01 11.92
N LEU A 75 -10.95 3.82 12.96
CA LEU A 75 -11.20 4.44 14.25
C LEU A 75 -11.04 5.97 14.20
N GLY A 76 -9.94 6.48 13.63
CA GLY A 76 -9.69 7.92 13.53
C GLY A 76 -10.76 8.65 12.72
N VAL A 77 -11.18 8.08 11.58
CA VAL A 77 -12.24 8.68 10.75
C VAL A 77 -13.57 8.67 11.48
N HIS A 78 -13.94 7.56 12.14
CA HIS A 78 -15.21 7.49 12.90
C HIS A 78 -15.24 8.50 14.03
N GLN A 79 -14.14 8.63 14.78
CA GLN A 79 -14.04 9.57 15.89
C GLN A 79 -14.10 11.04 15.46
N LEU A 80 -13.54 11.39 14.29
CA LEU A 80 -13.60 12.76 13.78
C LEU A 80 -14.92 13.08 13.06
N CYS A 81 -15.55 12.07 12.44
CA CYS A 81 -16.71 12.28 11.58
C CYS A 81 -18.06 11.94 12.25
N GLY A 82 -18.06 11.66 13.56
CA GLY A 82 -19.29 11.47 14.33
C GLY A 82 -19.98 10.12 14.11
N PHE A 83 -19.22 9.04 13.99
CA PHE A 83 -19.77 7.68 13.93
C PHE A 83 -19.39 6.86 15.17
N VAL A 84 -20.19 5.81 15.43
CA VAL A 84 -19.88 4.82 16.45
C VAL A 84 -18.50 4.18 16.21
N CYS A 85 -17.73 4.02 17.27
CA CYS A 85 -16.37 3.46 17.22
C CYS A 85 -16.32 1.95 17.55
N GLY A 86 -17.45 1.35 17.93
CA GLY A 86 -17.55 -0.07 18.29
C GLY A 86 -17.87 -0.96 17.09
N PHE A 87 -16.87 -1.38 16.31
CA PHE A 87 -17.08 -2.15 15.07
C PHE A 87 -17.68 -3.56 15.29
N SER A 88 -17.53 -4.13 16.48
CA SER A 88 -18.03 -5.46 16.85
C SER A 88 -19.26 -5.45 17.75
N LEU A 89 -19.70 -4.27 18.21
CA LEU A 89 -20.82 -4.16 19.17
C LEU A 89 -21.92 -3.21 18.69
N ALA A 90 -21.60 -2.23 17.85
CA ALA A 90 -22.62 -1.34 17.31
C ALA A 90 -23.48 -2.08 16.28
N ASN A 91 -24.79 -1.78 16.28
CA ASN A 91 -25.74 -2.37 15.33
C ASN A 91 -25.46 -1.92 13.88
N TYR A 92 -24.98 -0.68 13.69
CA TYR A 92 -24.72 -0.10 12.38
C TYR A 92 -23.29 0.49 12.34
N PRO A 93 -22.25 -0.36 12.32
CA PRO A 93 -20.87 0.08 12.49
C PRO A 93 -20.25 0.68 11.21
N CYS A 94 -20.93 0.65 10.07
CA CYS A 94 -20.40 1.14 8.81
C CYS A 94 -20.78 2.60 8.56
N ARG A 95 -19.80 3.42 8.16
CA ARG A 95 -20.01 4.82 7.75
C ARG A 95 -20.51 4.98 6.31
N PHE A 96 -20.44 3.93 5.49
CA PHE A 96 -20.85 3.97 4.08
C PHE A 96 -22.27 3.44 3.84
N CYS A 97 -22.75 2.57 4.73
CA CYS A 97 -24.05 1.94 4.58
C CYS A 97 -24.70 1.68 5.94
N LYS A 98 -25.96 1.22 5.87
CA LYS A 98 -26.83 0.92 7.00
C LYS A 98 -27.05 -0.58 7.16
N VAL A 99 -26.11 -1.41 6.69
CA VAL A 99 -26.18 -2.86 6.92
C VAL A 99 -26.08 -3.13 8.43
N PRO A 100 -26.97 -3.96 9.00
CA PRO A 100 -26.85 -4.39 10.39
C PRO A 100 -25.62 -5.27 10.64
N GLN A 101 -25.02 -5.16 11.81
CA GLN A 101 -23.81 -5.89 12.22
C GLN A 101 -23.98 -7.42 12.19
N GLU A 102 -25.18 -7.91 12.49
CA GLU A 102 -25.53 -9.32 12.41
C GLU A 102 -25.51 -9.85 10.97
N ARG A 103 -25.92 -9.03 10.00
CA ARG A 103 -25.90 -9.35 8.57
C ARG A 103 -24.48 -9.29 7.99
N MET A 104 -23.66 -8.32 8.41
CA MET A 104 -22.27 -8.19 7.94
C MET A 104 -21.41 -9.45 8.12
N ARG A 105 -21.80 -10.35 9.03
CA ARG A 105 -21.08 -11.60 9.31
C ARG A 105 -21.24 -12.66 8.23
N PHE A 106 -22.23 -12.50 7.35
CA PHE A 106 -22.63 -13.51 6.37
C PHE A 106 -22.95 -12.93 4.99
N ASP A 107 -23.28 -11.64 4.89
CA ASP A 107 -23.65 -10.98 3.64
C ASP A 107 -22.44 -10.84 2.70
N ILE A 108 -22.51 -11.53 1.56
CA ILE A 108 -21.52 -11.48 0.47
C ILE A 108 -21.98 -10.66 -0.74
N SER A 109 -23.25 -10.26 -0.77
CA SER A 109 -23.85 -9.48 -1.87
C SER A 109 -24.16 -8.05 -1.44
N LEU A 110 -23.88 -7.10 -2.33
CA LEU A 110 -24.17 -5.68 -2.14
C LEU A 110 -25.68 -5.40 -2.29
N ASP A 111 -26.23 -4.64 -1.36
CA ASP A 111 -27.56 -4.02 -1.45
C ASP A 111 -27.42 -2.49 -1.46
N GLU A 112 -27.53 -1.89 -2.65
CA GLU A 112 -27.36 -0.45 -2.84
C GLU A 112 -28.40 0.38 -2.08
N SER A 113 -29.58 -0.19 -1.77
CA SER A 113 -30.63 0.52 -1.03
C SER A 113 -30.22 0.87 0.41
N LEU A 114 -29.21 0.16 0.94
CA LEU A 114 -28.67 0.38 2.28
C LEU A 114 -27.52 1.40 2.30
N LEU A 115 -27.07 1.93 1.15
CA LEU A 115 -26.02 2.93 1.12
C LEU A 115 -26.47 4.22 1.80
N ARG A 116 -25.57 4.84 2.56
CA ARG A 116 -25.82 6.16 3.14
C ARG A 116 -25.74 7.22 2.05
N ASN A 117 -26.65 8.18 2.11
CA ASN A 117 -26.68 9.34 1.23
C ASN A 117 -27.07 10.58 2.05
N LYS A 118 -26.93 11.77 1.47
CA LYS A 118 -27.24 13.04 2.14
C LYS A 118 -28.62 13.01 2.81
N THR A 119 -29.65 12.54 2.11
CA THR A 119 -31.03 12.49 2.63
C THR A 119 -31.18 11.55 3.83
N ASN A 120 -30.70 10.32 3.74
CA ASN A 120 -30.87 9.36 4.84
C ASN A 120 -29.93 9.67 6.02
N TYR A 121 -28.80 10.32 5.78
CA TYR A 121 -27.90 10.81 6.83
C TYR A 121 -28.57 11.91 7.66
N GLU A 122 -29.20 12.89 7.02
CA GLU A 122 -29.95 13.94 7.73
C GLU A 122 -31.14 13.38 8.51
N ASN A 123 -31.88 12.42 7.93
CA ASN A 123 -32.96 11.74 8.64
C ASN A 123 -32.42 10.99 9.88
N ASP A 124 -31.26 10.33 9.76
CA ASP A 124 -30.63 9.61 10.86
C ASP A 124 -30.12 10.56 11.96
N LEU A 125 -29.68 11.77 11.61
CA LEU A 125 -29.33 12.80 12.58
C LEU A 125 -30.56 13.25 13.40
N VAL A 126 -31.73 13.37 12.76
CA VAL A 126 -32.99 13.70 13.45
C VAL A 126 -33.44 12.60 14.40
N VAL A 127 -33.21 11.33 14.03
CA VAL A 127 -33.49 10.18 14.92
C VAL A 127 -32.67 10.26 16.22
N ASN A 128 -31.45 10.81 16.16
CA ASN A 128 -30.58 11.08 17.31
C ASN A 128 -30.40 9.87 18.25
N ASP A 129 -30.27 8.67 17.68
CA ASP A 129 -30.08 7.41 18.40
C ASP A 129 -29.03 6.55 17.69
N GLN A 130 -27.80 6.59 18.21
CA GLN A 130 -26.67 5.84 17.66
C GLN A 130 -26.90 4.33 17.59
N THR A 131 -27.80 3.78 18.41
CA THR A 131 -28.11 2.33 18.40
C THR A 131 -28.95 1.95 17.19
N LYS A 132 -29.66 2.90 16.59
CA LYS A 132 -30.49 2.73 15.38
C LYS A 132 -29.82 3.21 14.11
N THR A 133 -28.88 4.15 14.21
CA THR A 133 -28.32 4.82 13.04
C THR A 133 -26.81 4.66 12.89
N GLY A 134 -26.08 4.32 13.96
CA GLY A 134 -24.62 4.30 13.98
C GLY A 134 -23.95 5.68 13.92
N ILE A 135 -24.73 6.77 13.99
CA ILE A 135 -24.23 8.15 13.99
C ILE A 135 -24.32 8.69 15.42
N THR A 136 -23.21 9.26 15.90
CA THR A 136 -23.11 9.85 17.24
C THR A 136 -23.33 11.36 17.20
N GLU A 137 -22.88 12.03 16.14
CA GLU A 137 -23.01 13.46 15.94
C GLU A 137 -22.83 13.83 14.46
N LYS A 138 -23.18 15.06 14.09
CA LYS A 138 -22.97 15.58 12.73
C LYS A 138 -21.47 15.60 12.42
N CYS A 139 -21.10 15.15 11.22
CA CYS A 139 -19.73 15.24 10.75
C CYS A 139 -19.30 16.71 10.65
N VAL A 140 -18.21 17.03 11.31
CA VAL A 140 -17.60 18.38 11.38
C VAL A 140 -17.20 18.93 10.00
N PHE A 141 -16.85 18.07 9.05
CA PHE A 141 -16.44 18.48 7.70
C PHE A 141 -17.62 18.77 6.77
N ASN A 142 -18.85 18.39 7.13
CA ASN A 142 -20.05 18.72 6.35
C ASN A 142 -20.38 20.23 6.35
N ASP A 143 -19.65 21.03 7.15
CA ASP A 143 -19.77 22.49 7.14
C ASP A 143 -18.98 23.14 5.98
N LEU A 144 -18.21 22.37 5.20
CA LEU A 144 -17.54 22.82 3.97
C LEU A 144 -18.46 22.60 2.75
N ASP A 145 -18.53 23.58 1.85
CA ASP A 145 -19.49 23.60 0.74
C ASP A 145 -19.29 22.42 -0.24
N SER A 146 -18.04 22.08 -0.55
CA SER A 146 -17.70 21.00 -1.49
C SER A 146 -17.55 19.62 -0.86
N PHE A 147 -17.86 19.43 0.44
CA PHE A 147 -17.65 18.16 1.13
C PHE A 147 -18.92 17.65 1.82
N HIS A 148 -19.15 16.33 1.72
CA HIS A 148 -20.10 15.64 2.58
C HIS A 148 -19.60 14.24 2.94
N ILE A 149 -19.77 13.83 4.19
CA ILE A 149 -19.23 12.57 4.71
C ILE A 149 -19.74 11.32 3.99
N THR A 150 -20.97 11.35 3.45
CA THR A 150 -21.52 10.24 2.66
C THR A 150 -20.88 10.10 1.28
N GLU A 151 -20.15 11.12 0.83
CA GLU A 151 -19.42 11.15 -0.44
C GLU A 151 -17.91 10.93 -0.23
N ASN A 152 -17.44 10.89 1.03
CA ASN A 152 -16.04 10.60 1.39
C ASN A 152 -15.70 9.10 1.25
N LEU A 153 -15.71 8.59 0.02
CA LEU A 153 -15.42 7.19 -0.30
C LEU A 153 -13.92 6.90 -0.20
N GLU A 154 -13.43 6.67 1.01
CA GLU A 154 -12.03 6.32 1.28
C GLU A 154 -11.85 4.86 1.73
N GLY A 155 -10.70 4.29 1.39
CA GLY A 155 -10.24 3.00 1.90
C GLY A 155 -8.80 3.08 2.38
N ASP A 156 -8.49 2.36 3.46
CA ASP A 156 -7.14 2.31 3.99
C ASP A 156 -6.59 0.90 3.87
N LEU A 157 -5.87 0.68 2.77
CA LEU A 157 -5.30 -0.62 2.44
C LEU A 157 -4.42 -1.20 3.55
N LEU A 158 -3.73 -0.35 4.32
CA LEU A 158 -2.85 -0.82 5.40
C LEU A 158 -3.66 -1.50 6.50
N HIS A 159 -4.66 -0.80 7.05
CA HIS A 159 -5.40 -1.31 8.19
C HIS A 159 -6.53 -2.27 7.79
N ASP A 160 -7.16 -2.06 6.64
CA ASP A 160 -8.25 -2.92 6.17
C ASP A 160 -7.72 -4.25 5.63
N PHE A 161 -6.62 -4.22 4.87
CA PHE A 161 -6.08 -5.39 4.17
C PHE A 161 -4.84 -5.96 4.87
N ASP A 162 -3.71 -5.22 4.94
CA ASP A 162 -2.45 -5.78 5.46
C ASP A 162 -2.58 -6.22 6.93
N GLU A 163 -2.93 -5.29 7.83
CA GLU A 163 -3.14 -5.55 9.27
C GLU A 163 -4.55 -6.09 9.56
N GLY A 164 -5.32 -6.33 8.51
CA GLY A 164 -6.68 -6.82 8.59
C GLY A 164 -6.80 -8.18 7.96
N LEU A 165 -7.32 -8.19 6.75
CA LEU A 165 -7.67 -9.40 6.04
C LEU A 165 -6.47 -10.35 5.83
N CYS A 166 -5.33 -9.84 5.38
CA CYS A 166 -4.11 -10.63 5.19
C CYS A 166 -3.67 -11.25 6.50
N HIS A 167 -3.52 -10.43 7.55
CA HIS A 167 -3.13 -10.93 8.87
C HIS A 167 -4.05 -12.05 9.33
N TYR A 168 -5.37 -11.82 9.26
CA TYR A 168 -6.35 -12.77 9.78
C TYR A 168 -6.38 -14.08 8.98
N ILE A 169 -6.52 -14.00 7.65
CA ILE A 169 -6.61 -15.19 6.78
C ILE A 169 -5.29 -15.96 6.79
N VAL A 170 -4.14 -15.29 6.65
CA VAL A 170 -2.84 -15.99 6.63
C VAL A 170 -2.57 -16.64 7.98
N THR A 171 -2.91 -15.99 9.10
CA THR A 171 -2.79 -16.63 10.42
C THR A 171 -3.68 -17.87 10.52
N PHE A 172 -4.93 -17.78 10.09
CA PHE A 172 -5.86 -18.90 10.08
C PHE A 172 -5.33 -20.07 9.23
N VAL A 173 -4.91 -19.80 7.99
CA VAL A 173 -4.35 -20.80 7.08
C VAL A 173 -3.10 -21.45 7.68
N LEU A 174 -2.17 -20.66 8.23
CA LEU A 174 -0.97 -21.21 8.85
C LEU A 174 -1.28 -22.07 10.07
N THR A 175 -2.22 -21.65 10.92
CA THR A 175 -2.66 -22.47 12.05
C THR A 175 -3.15 -23.82 11.52
N LYS A 176 -4.06 -23.85 10.55
CA LYS A 176 -4.62 -25.09 10.01
C LYS A 176 -3.61 -25.98 9.28
N LEU A 177 -2.58 -25.41 8.64
CA LEU A 177 -1.53 -26.19 7.99
C LEU A 177 -0.47 -26.71 8.96
N THR A 178 -0.32 -26.07 10.12
CA THR A 178 0.73 -26.40 11.10
C THR A 178 0.23 -27.14 12.34
N THR A 179 -1.07 -27.18 12.56
CA THR A 179 -1.70 -28.00 13.61
C THR A 179 -2.19 -29.32 13.03
N ALA A 180 -2.16 -30.36 13.88
CA ALA A 180 -2.78 -31.64 13.58
C ALA A 180 -4.28 -31.54 13.86
N GLU A 181 -5.11 -31.42 12.82
CA GLU A 181 -6.57 -31.41 12.96
C GLU A 181 -7.21 -32.38 11.95
N PRO A 182 -8.00 -33.38 12.39
CA PRO A 182 -8.27 -33.85 13.76
C PRO A 182 -7.03 -34.46 14.47
N PRO A 183 -7.06 -34.70 15.80
CA PRO A 183 -5.90 -35.03 16.67
C PRO A 183 -5.07 -36.26 16.30
N ASN A 184 -5.46 -37.02 15.27
CA ASN A 184 -4.74 -38.19 14.76
C ASN A 184 -4.14 -37.98 13.36
N THR A 185 -4.15 -36.76 12.84
CA THR A 185 -3.52 -36.41 11.56
C THR A 185 -2.14 -35.79 11.79
N LYS A 186 -1.27 -35.87 10.78
CA LYS A 186 -0.01 -35.12 10.80
C LYS A 186 -0.28 -33.73 10.22
N PRO A 187 0.31 -32.65 10.78
CA PRO A 187 0.25 -31.35 10.14
C PRO A 187 0.94 -31.42 8.77
N VAL A 188 0.54 -30.54 7.85
CA VAL A 188 1.11 -30.46 6.50
C VAL A 188 2.60 -30.12 6.59
N PHE A 189 2.95 -29.18 7.45
CA PHE A 189 4.33 -28.90 7.86
C PHE A 189 4.36 -28.35 9.30
N THR A 190 5.54 -28.18 9.89
CA THR A 190 5.65 -27.65 11.26
C THR A 190 6.07 -26.18 11.27
N LEU A 191 5.71 -25.43 12.31
CA LEU A 191 6.23 -24.07 12.50
C LEU A 191 7.76 -24.03 12.55
N LYS A 192 8.40 -25.07 13.07
CA LYS A 192 9.87 -25.21 13.04
C LYS A 192 10.40 -25.26 11.61
N THR A 193 9.72 -25.98 10.72
CA THR A 193 10.06 -26.04 9.29
C THR A 193 9.92 -24.66 8.65
N LEU A 194 8.79 -23.98 8.86
CA LEU A 194 8.54 -22.64 8.32
C LEU A 194 9.60 -21.63 8.80
N ASN A 195 9.85 -21.57 10.12
CA ASN A 195 10.87 -20.70 10.71
C ASN A 195 12.27 -20.97 10.14
N ARG A 196 12.65 -22.25 9.99
CA ARG A 196 13.93 -22.61 9.37
C ARG A 196 14.01 -22.11 7.92
N ARG A 197 12.94 -22.28 7.14
CA ARG A 197 12.90 -21.80 5.76
C ARG A 197 13.00 -20.28 5.70
N MET A 198 12.24 -19.56 6.50
CA MET A 198 12.31 -18.08 6.59
C MET A 198 13.71 -17.58 6.93
N GLN A 199 14.43 -18.21 7.86
CA GLN A 199 15.81 -17.81 8.21
C GLN A 199 16.80 -17.99 7.04
N LEU A 200 16.64 -19.09 6.29
CA LEU A 200 17.54 -19.44 5.18
C LEU A 200 17.15 -18.77 3.87
N PHE A 201 15.90 -18.32 3.72
CA PHE A 201 15.38 -17.78 2.48
C PHE A 201 16.09 -16.49 2.07
N ASP A 202 16.39 -16.36 0.79
CA ASP A 202 16.95 -15.14 0.23
C ASP A 202 15.80 -14.22 -0.22
N PHE A 203 15.48 -13.22 0.60
CA PHE A 203 14.46 -12.23 0.26
C PHE A 203 14.97 -11.11 -0.67
N GLY A 204 16.15 -11.26 -1.28
CA GLY A 204 16.71 -10.30 -2.24
C GLY A 204 17.33 -9.06 -1.60
N THR A 205 17.18 -7.91 -2.26
CA THR A 205 17.76 -6.59 -1.92
C THR A 205 17.56 -6.13 -0.49
N HIS A 206 16.46 -6.59 0.13
CA HIS A 206 16.09 -6.21 1.48
C HIS A 206 16.18 -7.39 2.47
N SER A 207 16.91 -8.46 2.10
CA SER A 207 17.00 -9.70 2.89
C SER A 207 17.46 -9.47 4.33
N ALA A 208 18.44 -8.58 4.57
CA ALA A 208 18.87 -8.26 5.94
C ALA A 208 17.78 -7.54 6.75
N LEU A 209 17.02 -6.63 6.13
CA LEU A 209 15.91 -5.91 6.77
C LEU A 209 14.73 -6.84 7.03
N TYR A 210 14.39 -7.73 6.10
CA TYR A 210 13.25 -8.65 6.27
C TYR A 210 13.57 -9.83 7.20
N LYS A 211 14.79 -10.38 7.17
CA LYS A 211 15.20 -11.45 8.10
C LYS A 211 15.22 -11.00 9.55
N THR A 212 15.66 -9.76 9.81
CA THR A 212 15.66 -9.19 11.17
C THR A 212 14.27 -8.83 11.66
N LYS A 213 13.34 -8.56 10.73
CA LYS A 213 11.97 -8.10 11.01
C LYS A 213 10.94 -9.22 11.17
N LEU A 214 11.00 -10.26 10.33
CA LEU A 214 10.02 -11.35 10.36
C LEU A 214 10.09 -12.21 11.63
N GLY A 215 11.24 -12.20 12.33
CA GLY A 215 11.43 -12.90 13.60
C GLY A 215 11.25 -14.41 13.51
N VAL A 216 11.32 -15.09 14.66
CA VAL A 216 10.87 -16.48 14.79
C VAL A 216 9.39 -16.44 15.13
N LEU A 217 8.54 -17.05 14.31
CA LEU A 217 7.15 -17.29 14.66
C LEU A 217 7.12 -18.15 15.91
N SER A 218 6.60 -17.61 17.01
CA SER A 218 6.44 -18.35 18.25
C SER A 218 5.33 -19.39 18.10
N THR A 219 5.37 -20.41 18.97
CA THR A 219 4.33 -21.45 19.10
C THR A 219 2.95 -20.89 19.46
N ASP A 220 2.86 -19.62 19.82
CA ASP A 220 1.62 -18.92 20.23
C ASP A 220 0.72 -18.52 19.04
N LEU A 221 0.65 -19.33 17.96
CA LEU A 221 -0.45 -19.22 16.99
C LEU A 221 -1.81 -19.48 17.64
N GLU A 222 -1.84 -20.05 18.85
CA GLU A 222 -3.03 -20.21 19.71
C GLU A 222 -3.74 -18.89 20.02
N LYS A 223 -3.05 -17.74 19.93
CA LYS A 223 -3.66 -16.40 20.08
C LYS A 223 -4.10 -15.78 18.75
N GLU A 224 -4.03 -16.54 17.65
CA GLU A 224 -4.41 -16.11 16.29
C GLU A 224 -3.75 -14.79 15.85
N LYS A 225 -2.50 -14.55 16.28
CA LYS A 225 -1.80 -13.29 15.95
C LYS A 225 -0.36 -13.50 15.53
N LEU A 226 -0.05 -13.13 14.30
CA LEU A 226 1.32 -13.02 13.82
C LEU A 226 1.94 -11.71 14.32
N LYS A 227 3.14 -11.74 14.91
CA LYS A 227 3.84 -10.52 15.33
C LYS A 227 4.52 -9.85 14.12
N MET A 228 3.73 -9.29 13.22
CA MET A 228 4.18 -8.58 12.03
C MET A 228 3.46 -7.23 11.90
N ASN A 229 4.18 -6.18 11.50
CA ASN A 229 3.56 -4.93 11.03
C ASN A 229 3.03 -5.09 9.61
N GLY A 230 2.23 -4.12 9.12
CA GLY A 230 1.63 -4.24 7.78
C GLY A 230 2.61 -4.43 6.61
N SER A 231 3.82 -3.85 6.67
CA SER A 231 4.83 -4.07 5.61
C SER A 231 5.44 -5.47 5.67
N GLU A 232 5.64 -6.03 6.86
CA GLU A 232 6.05 -7.43 7.03
C GLU A 232 4.95 -8.38 6.57
N MET A 233 3.69 -8.08 6.91
CA MET A 233 2.53 -8.90 6.55
C MET A 233 2.29 -8.93 5.04
N GLU A 234 2.40 -7.79 4.35
CA GLU A 234 2.36 -7.71 2.88
C GLU A 234 3.41 -8.63 2.23
N TRP A 235 4.67 -8.47 2.64
CA TRP A 235 5.75 -9.27 2.05
C TRP A 235 5.65 -10.75 2.38
N PHE A 236 5.26 -11.08 3.60
CA PHE A 236 5.09 -12.46 4.03
C PHE A 236 3.94 -13.14 3.28
N THR A 237 2.79 -12.49 3.17
CA THR A 237 1.64 -12.99 2.40
C THR A 237 2.04 -13.33 0.97
N ARG A 238 2.72 -12.42 0.27
CA ARG A 238 3.13 -12.64 -1.13
C ARG A 238 4.20 -13.71 -1.30
N THR A 239 5.10 -13.88 -0.33
CA THR A 239 6.23 -14.82 -0.44
C THR A 239 5.93 -16.20 0.14
N LEU A 240 4.83 -16.35 0.89
CA LEU A 240 4.46 -17.60 1.55
C LEU A 240 4.32 -18.76 0.56
N GLY A 241 3.75 -18.50 -0.63
CA GLY A 241 3.65 -19.46 -1.73
C GLY A 241 4.99 -20.11 -2.07
N VAL A 242 6.01 -19.31 -2.35
CA VAL A 242 7.36 -19.80 -2.68
C VAL A 242 8.08 -20.39 -1.44
N LEU A 243 7.75 -19.94 -0.23
CA LEU A 243 8.36 -20.42 1.01
C LEU A 243 7.94 -21.84 1.39
N VAL A 244 6.67 -22.20 1.22
CA VAL A 244 6.14 -23.49 1.71
C VAL A 244 5.18 -24.20 0.76
N GLY A 245 4.89 -23.65 -0.42
CA GLY A 245 3.92 -24.23 -1.35
C GLY A 245 4.28 -25.65 -1.80
N ASP A 246 5.58 -26.00 -1.90
CA ASP A 246 6.04 -27.37 -2.19
C ASP A 246 5.71 -28.39 -1.09
N LEU A 247 5.37 -27.94 0.12
CA LEU A 247 4.94 -28.79 1.22
C LEU A 247 3.42 -28.98 1.26
N VAL A 248 2.66 -28.18 0.52
CA VAL A 248 1.20 -28.13 0.60
C VAL A 248 0.59 -28.80 -0.64
N PRO A 249 -0.33 -29.77 -0.48
CA PRO A 249 -1.06 -30.36 -1.61
C PRO A 249 -1.89 -29.34 -2.38
N GLU A 250 -1.99 -29.49 -3.70
CA GLU A 250 -2.75 -28.57 -4.58
C GLU A 250 -4.26 -28.55 -4.29
N ASP A 251 -4.81 -29.65 -3.79
CA ASP A 251 -6.23 -29.77 -3.45
C ASP A 251 -6.58 -29.20 -2.07
N ASN A 252 -5.58 -28.77 -1.29
CA ASN A 252 -5.75 -28.30 0.07
C ASN A 252 -6.70 -27.09 0.17
N VAL A 253 -7.78 -27.23 0.94
CA VAL A 253 -8.85 -26.23 1.06
C VAL A 253 -8.39 -24.92 1.69
N TYR A 254 -7.48 -24.96 2.66
CA TYR A 254 -6.93 -23.76 3.30
C TYR A 254 -5.96 -23.03 2.37
N TRP A 255 -5.24 -23.77 1.54
CA TRP A 255 -4.36 -23.17 0.52
C TRP A 255 -5.16 -22.46 -0.57
N LYS A 256 -6.29 -23.04 -1.01
CA LYS A 256 -7.22 -22.37 -1.94
C LYS A 256 -7.73 -21.03 -1.38
N LEU A 257 -8.01 -20.97 -0.07
CA LEU A 257 -8.37 -19.71 0.60
C LEU A 257 -7.20 -18.69 0.56
N TYR A 258 -5.97 -19.13 0.77
CA TYR A 258 -4.77 -18.28 0.63
C TYR A 258 -4.59 -17.77 -0.80
N LEU A 259 -4.73 -18.62 -1.82
CA LEU A 259 -4.64 -18.20 -3.23
C LEU A 259 -5.77 -17.22 -3.62
N ALA A 260 -6.99 -17.43 -3.11
CA ALA A 260 -8.08 -16.48 -3.32
C ALA A 260 -7.79 -15.10 -2.69
N LEU A 261 -7.11 -15.05 -1.55
CA LEU A 261 -6.65 -13.79 -0.95
C LEU A 261 -5.64 -13.07 -1.86
N LEU A 262 -4.70 -13.81 -2.47
CA LEU A 262 -3.70 -13.24 -3.37
C LEU A 262 -4.31 -12.67 -4.65
N ASN A 263 -5.34 -13.31 -5.20
CA ASN A 263 -6.09 -12.76 -6.34
C ASN A 263 -6.74 -11.41 -6.02
N VAL A 264 -7.26 -11.24 -4.80
CA VAL A 264 -7.77 -9.94 -4.33
C VAL A 264 -6.60 -8.95 -4.15
N GLU A 265 -5.49 -9.40 -3.54
CA GLU A 265 -4.29 -8.61 -3.30
C GLU A 265 -3.75 -7.96 -4.59
N ASP A 266 -3.72 -8.73 -5.68
CA ASP A 266 -3.22 -8.26 -6.98
C ASP A 266 -4.01 -7.07 -7.52
N ILE A 267 -5.31 -7.00 -7.26
CA ILE A 267 -6.15 -5.87 -7.70
C ILE A 267 -6.05 -4.71 -6.72
N VAL A 268 -6.24 -4.96 -5.41
CA VAL A 268 -6.37 -3.86 -4.43
C VAL A 268 -5.07 -3.07 -4.26
N ARG A 269 -3.91 -3.69 -4.57
CA ARG A 269 -2.60 -3.04 -4.56
C ARG A 269 -2.24 -2.31 -5.85
N ALA A 270 -2.98 -2.52 -6.94
CA ALA A 270 -2.70 -1.86 -8.20
C ALA A 270 -2.78 -0.34 -8.03
N LYS A 271 -1.71 0.38 -8.37
CA LYS A 271 -1.69 1.85 -8.32
C LYS A 271 -2.31 2.50 -9.55
N THR A 272 -2.48 1.71 -10.59
CA THR A 272 -3.14 1.98 -11.86
C THR A 272 -3.79 0.66 -12.28
N LEU A 273 -5.04 0.70 -12.73
CA LEU A 273 -5.79 -0.51 -13.02
C LEU A 273 -6.68 -0.29 -14.24
N LEU A 274 -6.72 -1.26 -15.15
CA LEU A 274 -7.68 -1.28 -16.24
C LEU A 274 -9.10 -1.42 -15.69
N LYS A 275 -10.07 -0.72 -16.30
CA LYS A 275 -11.47 -0.77 -15.84
C LYS A 275 -12.04 -2.19 -15.87
N SER A 276 -11.67 -2.99 -16.87
CA SER A 276 -12.07 -4.40 -16.97
C SER A 276 -11.53 -5.25 -15.82
N SER A 277 -10.31 -5.00 -15.35
CA SER A 277 -9.76 -5.71 -14.19
C SER A 277 -10.50 -5.36 -12.91
N LEU A 278 -10.96 -4.12 -12.76
CA LEU A 278 -11.78 -3.71 -11.61
C LEU A 278 -13.15 -4.41 -11.59
N GLU A 279 -13.71 -4.75 -12.75
CA GLU A 279 -14.99 -5.48 -12.85
C GLU A 279 -14.89 -6.91 -12.29
N ASN A 280 -13.68 -7.48 -12.21
CA ASN A 280 -13.43 -8.80 -11.62
C ASN A 280 -13.32 -8.75 -10.08
N LEU A 281 -13.10 -7.58 -9.47
CA LEU A 281 -12.91 -7.45 -8.02
C LEU A 281 -14.10 -7.98 -7.20
N PRO A 282 -15.38 -7.67 -7.52
CA PRO A 282 -16.52 -8.24 -6.81
C PRO A 282 -16.51 -9.77 -6.82
N TYR A 283 -16.18 -10.38 -7.95
CA TYR A 283 -16.12 -11.83 -8.10
C TYR A 283 -15.03 -12.43 -7.21
N TYR A 284 -13.80 -11.91 -7.25
CA TYR A 284 -12.72 -12.42 -6.41
C TYR A 284 -13.00 -12.25 -4.91
N LEU A 285 -13.60 -11.12 -4.52
CA LEU A 285 -14.01 -10.90 -3.13
C LEU A 285 -15.11 -11.87 -2.70
N GLN A 286 -16.09 -12.14 -3.57
CA GLN A 286 -17.14 -13.11 -3.30
C GLN A 286 -16.56 -14.51 -3.11
N VAL A 287 -15.71 -14.98 -4.02
CA VAL A 287 -15.04 -16.28 -3.92
C VAL A 287 -14.22 -16.38 -2.61
N LEU A 288 -13.46 -15.34 -2.27
CA LEU A 288 -12.71 -15.29 -1.02
C LEU A 288 -13.63 -15.41 0.21
N ALA A 289 -14.75 -14.70 0.22
CA ALA A 289 -15.72 -14.73 1.32
C ALA A 289 -16.43 -16.08 1.43
N GLU A 290 -16.84 -16.67 0.31
CA GLU A 290 -17.46 -17.99 0.25
C GLU A 290 -16.51 -19.08 0.76
N LEU A 291 -15.26 -19.09 0.29
CA LEU A 291 -14.23 -19.99 0.80
C LEU A 291 -13.97 -19.77 2.29
N PHE A 292 -13.98 -18.53 2.76
CA PHE A 292 -13.76 -18.27 4.19
C PHE A 292 -14.92 -18.80 5.05
N LEU A 293 -16.16 -18.59 4.61
CA LEU A 293 -17.39 -19.03 5.28
C LEU A 293 -17.65 -20.53 5.18
N SER A 294 -17.11 -21.22 4.17
CA SER A 294 -17.27 -22.68 4.04
C SER A 294 -16.52 -23.47 5.12
N HIS A 295 -15.62 -22.82 5.86
CA HIS A 295 -14.93 -23.43 6.99
C HIS A 295 -15.74 -23.23 8.28
N ASP A 296 -15.92 -24.31 9.06
CA ASP A 296 -16.83 -24.33 10.20
C ASP A 296 -16.49 -23.28 11.28
N GLY A 297 -17.53 -22.65 11.83
CA GLY A 297 -17.42 -21.62 12.88
C GLY A 297 -16.99 -20.23 12.41
N ASN A 298 -16.59 -20.06 11.15
CA ASN A 298 -16.12 -18.77 10.64
C ASN A 298 -17.25 -17.76 10.40
N ARG A 299 -16.91 -16.48 10.61
CA ARG A 299 -17.80 -15.34 10.38
C ARG A 299 -17.00 -14.21 9.75
N LEU A 300 -17.60 -13.50 8.80
CA LEU A 300 -16.96 -12.34 8.20
C LEU A 300 -16.77 -11.24 9.27
N MET A 301 -15.55 -10.73 9.36
CA MET A 301 -15.25 -9.55 10.18
C MET A 301 -15.64 -8.26 9.45
N PHE A 302 -15.78 -7.16 10.18
CA PHE A 302 -16.09 -5.84 9.63
C PHE A 302 -15.21 -5.43 8.44
N LYS A 303 -13.93 -5.83 8.44
CA LYS A 303 -12.99 -5.55 7.34
C LYS A 303 -13.41 -6.23 6.03
N PHE A 304 -13.96 -7.46 6.07
CA PHE A 304 -14.53 -8.10 4.88
C PHE A 304 -15.68 -7.27 4.29
N HIS A 305 -16.60 -6.79 5.14
CA HIS A 305 -17.70 -5.95 4.69
C HIS A 305 -17.21 -4.70 3.95
N LYS A 306 -16.17 -4.04 4.48
CA LYS A 306 -15.60 -2.84 3.82
C LYS A 306 -15.08 -3.15 2.42
N LEU A 307 -14.37 -4.27 2.25
CA LEU A 307 -13.85 -4.68 0.95
C LEU A 307 -14.97 -5.11 0.01
N LEU A 308 -15.81 -6.07 0.42
CA LEU A 308 -16.91 -6.64 -0.37
C LEU A 308 -17.87 -5.56 -0.90
N TRP A 309 -18.28 -4.63 -0.03
CA TRP A 309 -19.35 -3.69 -0.36
C TRP A 309 -18.83 -2.36 -0.91
N HIS A 310 -17.65 -1.89 -0.48
CA HIS A 310 -17.27 -0.49 -0.71
C HIS A 310 -16.02 -0.31 -1.57
N TYR A 311 -15.10 -1.29 -1.65
CA TYR A 311 -13.83 -1.07 -2.38
C TYR A 311 -14.06 -0.81 -3.87
N CYS A 312 -15.00 -1.51 -4.52
CA CYS A 312 -15.34 -1.23 -5.91
C CYS A 312 -15.82 0.21 -6.13
N SER A 313 -16.67 0.72 -5.23
CA SER A 313 -17.16 2.11 -5.27
C SER A 313 -16.06 3.12 -4.97
N ILE A 314 -15.17 2.81 -4.01
CA ILE A 314 -13.99 3.63 -3.69
C ILE A 314 -13.07 3.72 -4.91
N PHE A 315 -12.77 2.61 -5.57
CA PHE A 315 -11.96 2.60 -6.79
C PHE A 315 -12.56 3.47 -7.90
N LYS A 316 -13.88 3.36 -8.12
CA LYS A 316 -14.58 4.13 -9.17
C LYS A 316 -14.63 5.63 -8.87
N HIS A 317 -14.77 6.01 -7.60
CA HIS A 317 -14.95 7.40 -7.20
C HIS A 317 -13.64 8.11 -6.86
N SER A 318 -12.82 7.50 -6.01
CA SER A 318 -11.61 8.08 -5.42
C SER A 318 -10.33 7.59 -6.09
N GLY A 319 -10.42 6.61 -6.99
CA GLY A 319 -9.29 6.01 -7.67
C GLY A 319 -8.62 4.89 -6.86
N PRO A 320 -7.42 4.45 -7.28
CA PRO A 320 -6.80 3.25 -6.73
C PRO A 320 -6.52 3.33 -5.22
N VAL A 321 -7.04 2.36 -4.46
CA VAL A 321 -6.99 2.36 -2.99
C VAL A 321 -5.55 2.31 -2.45
N ALA A 322 -4.62 1.71 -3.20
CA ALA A 322 -3.19 1.73 -2.90
C ALA A 322 -2.61 3.16 -2.76
N ASN A 323 -3.17 4.14 -3.48
CA ASN A 323 -2.76 5.55 -3.40
C ASN A 323 -3.43 6.28 -2.22
N LEU A 324 -4.48 5.71 -1.62
CA LEU A 324 -5.21 6.25 -0.47
C LEU A 324 -4.69 5.74 0.88
N SER A 325 -3.83 4.71 0.87
CA SER A 325 -3.28 4.08 2.07
C SER A 325 -2.62 5.06 3.04
N THR A 326 -2.83 4.84 4.33
CA THR A 326 -2.32 5.74 5.37
C THR A 326 -0.86 5.50 5.79
N ARG A 327 -0.18 4.53 5.19
CA ARG A 327 1.19 4.11 5.54
C ARG A 327 2.20 5.28 5.63
N ARG A 328 2.04 6.30 4.79
CA ARG A 328 2.91 7.49 4.78
C ARG A 328 2.56 8.49 5.88
N TYR A 329 1.30 8.59 6.28
CA TYR A 329 0.89 9.38 7.45
C TYR A 329 1.44 8.74 8.74
N GLU A 330 1.42 7.42 8.87
CA GLU A 330 2.06 6.72 10.01
C GLU A 330 3.58 6.97 10.08
N SER A 331 4.24 6.99 8.91
CA SER A 331 5.66 7.37 8.82
C SER A 331 5.90 8.81 9.27
N LYS A 332 4.98 9.75 8.97
CA LYS A 332 5.03 11.14 9.43
C LYS A 332 4.82 11.23 10.94
N HIS A 333 3.85 10.50 11.49
CA HIS A 333 3.60 10.43 12.94
C HIS A 333 4.85 9.98 13.70
N ARG A 334 5.58 8.99 13.18
CA ARG A 334 6.84 8.53 13.77
C ARG A 334 7.87 9.66 13.90
N GLN A 335 8.01 10.54 12.90
CA GLN A 335 8.94 11.68 12.97
C GLN A 335 8.58 12.62 14.13
N VAL A 336 7.29 12.91 14.29
CA VAL A 336 6.78 13.76 15.39
C VAL A 336 7.03 13.09 16.75
N LYS A 337 6.66 11.82 16.89
CA LYS A 337 6.85 11.03 18.12
C LYS A 337 8.31 10.95 18.55
N LEU A 338 9.24 10.67 17.64
CA LEU A 338 10.68 10.63 17.94
C LEU A 338 11.19 11.98 18.48
N GLY A 339 10.68 13.09 17.96
CA GLY A 339 11.00 14.42 18.48
C GLY A 339 10.48 14.66 19.90
N LEU A 340 9.31 14.13 20.23
CA LEU A 340 8.73 14.24 21.57
C LEU A 340 9.41 13.30 22.57
N TYR A 341 9.73 12.07 22.18
CA TYR A 341 10.40 11.11 23.07
C TYR A 341 11.84 11.52 23.43
N SER A 342 12.50 12.29 22.56
CA SER A 342 13.82 12.86 22.83
C SER A 342 13.76 14.13 23.69
N ASN A 343 12.58 14.73 23.84
CA ASN A 343 12.41 15.91 24.68
C ASN A 343 12.17 15.49 26.13
N MET A 344 13.03 15.98 27.04
CA MET A 344 12.91 15.70 28.48
C MET A 344 11.82 16.55 29.15
N SER A 345 11.37 17.64 28.51
CA SER A 345 10.22 18.44 28.95
C SER A 345 8.95 18.00 28.24
N ARG A 346 7.91 17.71 29.04
CA ARG A 346 6.57 17.34 28.54
C ARG A 346 5.56 18.49 28.64
N ILE A 347 5.99 19.67 29.07
CA ILE A 347 5.15 20.87 29.13
C ILE A 347 4.84 21.29 27.69
N ASN A 348 3.55 21.41 27.35
CA ASN A 348 3.07 21.80 26.02
C ASN A 348 3.69 20.96 24.88
N ALA A 349 3.55 19.63 24.96
CA ALA A 349 4.10 18.71 23.97
C ALA A 349 3.65 19.04 22.53
N CYS A 350 2.37 19.38 22.32
CA CYS A 350 1.85 19.77 21.01
C CYS A 350 2.57 21.00 20.43
N LEU A 351 2.82 22.03 21.26
CA LEU A 351 3.56 23.22 20.84
C LEU A 351 5.02 22.87 20.48
N SER A 352 5.68 22.06 21.29
CA SER A 352 7.06 21.62 21.02
C SER A 352 7.17 20.84 19.71
N ALA A 353 6.21 19.93 19.45
CA ALA A 353 6.12 19.20 18.20
C ALA A 353 5.87 20.13 17.00
N ALA A 354 4.93 21.08 17.14
CA ALA A 354 4.62 22.06 16.10
C ALA A 354 5.84 22.91 15.74
N ILE A 355 6.55 23.48 16.74
CA ILE A 355 7.76 24.29 16.51
C ILE A 355 8.82 23.48 15.77
N LYS A 356 9.11 22.25 16.23
CA LYS A 356 10.10 21.40 15.58
C LYS A 356 9.72 21.09 14.13
N HIS A 357 8.46 20.79 13.87
CA HIS A 357 7.96 20.55 12.53
C HIS A 357 8.11 21.80 11.64
N GLN A 358 7.71 22.98 12.14
CA GLN A 358 7.79 24.24 11.39
C GLN A 358 9.23 24.65 11.10
N LEU A 359 10.16 24.47 12.04
CA LEU A 359 11.59 24.71 11.79
C LEU A 359 12.14 23.82 10.66
N GLY A 360 11.73 22.55 10.62
CA GLY A 360 12.10 21.64 9.52
C GLY A 360 11.55 22.10 8.17
N LEU A 361 10.32 22.61 8.14
CA LEU A 361 9.71 23.15 6.93
C LEU A 361 10.38 24.46 6.49
N CYS A 362 10.65 25.39 7.40
CA CYS A 362 11.38 26.64 7.14
C CYS A 362 12.76 26.35 6.55
N HIS A 363 13.50 25.39 7.11
CA HIS A 363 14.79 24.98 6.56
C HIS A 363 14.65 24.49 5.10
N ARG A 364 13.63 23.70 4.76
CA ARG A 364 13.36 23.28 3.38
C ARG A 364 13.18 24.47 2.44
N PHE A 365 12.40 25.46 2.85
CA PHE A 365 12.13 26.66 2.04
C PHE A 365 13.39 27.53 1.86
N VAL A 366 14.13 27.79 2.93
CA VAL A 366 15.38 28.57 2.88
C VAL A 366 16.44 27.89 2.03
N ALA A 367 16.58 26.56 2.16
CA ALA A 367 17.49 25.77 1.35
C ALA A 367 17.01 25.56 -0.11
N LYS A 368 15.83 26.10 -0.48
CA LYS A 368 15.20 25.94 -1.80
C LYS A 368 15.14 24.49 -2.26
N LYS A 369 14.90 23.57 -1.31
CA LYS A 369 14.79 22.14 -1.64
C LYS A 369 13.61 21.92 -2.56
N SER A 370 13.84 21.18 -3.64
CA SER A 370 12.80 20.86 -4.62
C SER A 370 11.67 20.05 -3.98
N VAL A 371 10.47 20.19 -4.55
CA VAL A 371 9.35 19.27 -4.28
C VAL A 371 9.50 18.01 -5.14
N LEU A 372 10.16 18.13 -6.29
CA LEU A 372 10.49 17.01 -7.18
C LEU A 372 11.55 16.13 -6.50
N PRO A 373 11.47 14.80 -6.67
CA PRO A 373 12.54 13.92 -6.24
C PRO A 373 13.83 14.23 -6.99
N ASP A 374 14.89 14.47 -6.23
CA ASP A 374 16.25 14.43 -6.76
C ASP A 374 16.59 12.98 -7.13
N ILE A 375 17.40 12.81 -8.18
CA ILE A 375 18.01 11.52 -8.48
C ILE A 375 19.16 11.36 -7.50
N GLU A 376 19.02 10.42 -6.57
CA GLU A 376 20.11 10.04 -5.68
C GLU A 376 20.74 8.76 -6.20
N PHE A 377 22.07 8.67 -6.20
CA PHE A 377 22.75 7.47 -6.66
C PHE A 377 23.98 7.18 -5.81
N GLY A 378 24.30 5.89 -5.75
CA GLY A 378 25.39 5.36 -4.97
C GLY A 378 26.77 5.66 -5.55
N PRO A 379 27.83 5.13 -4.90
CA PRO A 379 29.18 5.22 -5.44
C PRO A 379 29.24 4.59 -6.84
N GLY A 380 30.00 5.21 -7.75
CA GLY A 380 30.12 4.79 -9.13
C GLY A 380 31.35 5.38 -9.80
N GLY A 381 31.85 4.68 -10.82
CA GLY A 381 32.90 5.20 -11.69
C GLY A 381 32.31 6.06 -12.80
N VAL A 382 33.10 7.02 -13.28
CA VAL A 382 32.81 7.73 -14.54
C VAL A 382 33.63 7.06 -15.62
N LEU A 383 32.96 6.57 -16.66
CA LEU A 383 33.63 5.91 -17.79
C LEU A 383 33.03 6.41 -19.10
N ASN A 384 33.81 6.33 -20.17
CA ASN A 384 33.23 6.37 -21.50
C ASN A 384 32.44 5.08 -21.72
N ALA A 385 31.15 5.18 -22.04
CA ALA A 385 30.29 4.01 -22.18
C ALA A 385 30.80 3.02 -23.24
N THR A 386 31.59 3.49 -24.22
CA THR A 386 32.22 2.64 -25.24
C THR A 386 33.21 1.63 -24.67
N ASN A 387 33.75 1.86 -23.48
CA ASN A 387 34.71 0.96 -22.83
C ASN A 387 34.03 -0.18 -22.07
N PHE A 388 32.70 -0.25 -22.08
CA PHE A 388 31.95 -1.30 -21.39
C PHE A 388 32.04 -2.63 -22.16
N SER A 389 32.34 -3.72 -21.45
CA SER A 389 32.35 -5.06 -22.04
C SER A 389 30.96 -5.40 -22.59
N ASP A 390 30.88 -5.80 -23.87
CA ASP A 390 29.65 -6.01 -24.65
C ASP A 390 28.89 -4.75 -25.11
N PHE A 391 29.50 -3.56 -25.07
CA PHE A 391 28.88 -2.32 -25.55
C PHE A 391 28.23 -2.45 -26.95
N TYR A 392 28.88 -3.17 -27.86
CA TYR A 392 28.36 -3.40 -29.22
C TYR A 392 26.95 -4.03 -29.25
N ARG A 393 26.54 -4.77 -28.22
CA ARG A 393 25.22 -5.44 -28.17
C ARG A 393 24.06 -4.50 -27.84
N PHE A 394 24.34 -3.36 -27.22
CA PHE A 394 23.31 -2.43 -26.74
C PHE A 394 23.61 -0.97 -27.11
N ARG A 395 24.59 -0.75 -27.99
CA ARG A 395 25.03 0.56 -28.46
C ARG A 395 23.87 1.41 -28.95
N ASP A 396 23.05 0.88 -29.85
CA ASP A 396 22.02 1.68 -30.53
C ASP A 396 20.94 2.13 -29.53
N ALA A 397 20.51 1.23 -28.64
CA ALA A 397 19.58 1.56 -27.56
C ALA A 397 20.16 2.62 -26.61
N LEU A 398 21.44 2.50 -26.24
CA LEU A 398 22.08 3.45 -25.35
C LEU A 398 22.31 4.82 -26.02
N GLN A 399 22.67 4.85 -27.30
CA GLN A 399 22.83 6.08 -28.10
C GLN A 399 21.50 6.80 -28.34
N ALA A 400 20.40 6.05 -28.45
CA ALA A 400 19.05 6.63 -28.52
C ALA A 400 18.68 7.39 -27.23
N ILE A 401 19.16 6.92 -26.07
CA ILE A 401 18.90 7.56 -24.76
C ILE A 401 19.88 8.71 -24.53
N PHE A 402 21.18 8.44 -24.76
CA PHE A 402 22.29 9.35 -24.55
C PHE A 402 22.97 9.69 -25.89
N PRO A 403 22.67 10.86 -26.48
CA PRO A 403 23.33 11.30 -27.71
C PRO A 403 24.84 11.49 -27.54
N ASN A 404 25.30 11.80 -26.32
CA ASN A 404 26.71 11.86 -25.94
C ASN A 404 26.99 10.77 -24.90
N LEU A 405 28.03 9.95 -25.15
CA LEU A 405 28.44 8.82 -24.31
C LEU A 405 29.69 9.13 -23.48
N ASP A 406 30.20 10.35 -23.55
CA ASP A 406 31.28 10.83 -22.70
C ASP A 406 30.75 11.14 -21.28
N ASN A 407 31.55 10.79 -20.26
CA ASN A 407 31.25 11.06 -18.85
C ASN A 407 29.97 10.41 -18.31
N VAL A 408 29.68 9.16 -18.72
CA VAL A 408 28.55 8.40 -18.17
C VAL A 408 28.94 7.84 -16.79
N CYS A 409 28.10 8.11 -15.80
CA CYS A 409 28.26 7.59 -14.44
C CYS A 409 27.64 6.19 -14.35
N LEU A 410 28.34 5.28 -13.66
CA LEU A 410 27.94 3.89 -13.44
C LEU A 410 27.77 3.64 -11.93
N PRO A 411 26.68 4.11 -11.33
CA PRO A 411 26.45 3.95 -9.91
C PRO A 411 26.07 2.51 -9.55
N ALA A 412 26.40 2.11 -8.32
CA ALA A 412 26.01 0.80 -7.78
C ALA A 412 24.49 0.66 -7.54
N TRP A 413 23.82 1.77 -7.27
CA TRP A 413 22.37 1.85 -7.05
C TRP A 413 21.87 3.25 -7.41
N ILE A 414 20.56 3.38 -7.62
CA ILE A 414 19.90 4.66 -7.89
C ILE A 414 18.52 4.70 -7.23
N ASP A 415 18.17 5.83 -6.61
CA ASP A 415 16.82 6.18 -6.22
C ASP A 415 16.23 7.10 -7.29
N TYR A 416 15.26 6.56 -8.03
CA TYR A 416 14.62 7.27 -9.13
C TYR A 416 13.10 7.28 -8.94
N LYS A 417 12.51 8.49 -8.94
CA LYS A 417 11.06 8.71 -8.72
C LYS A 417 10.47 7.91 -7.53
N GLY A 418 11.24 7.84 -6.44
CA GLY A 418 10.82 7.17 -5.21
C GLY A 418 10.96 5.64 -5.19
N SER A 419 11.64 5.05 -6.18
CA SER A 419 11.99 3.62 -6.20
C SER A 419 13.49 3.42 -6.20
N HIS A 420 13.94 2.44 -5.43
CA HIS A 420 15.35 2.08 -5.26
C HIS A 420 15.72 0.92 -6.18
N TYR A 421 16.69 1.13 -7.08
CA TYR A 421 17.15 0.13 -8.04
C TYR A 421 18.62 -0.20 -7.80
N ASP A 422 18.93 -1.49 -7.81
CA ASP A 422 20.28 -2.04 -7.63
C ASP A 422 20.48 -3.33 -8.44
N PHE A 423 21.68 -3.93 -8.37
CA PHE A 423 22.05 -5.13 -9.13
C PHE A 423 21.24 -6.41 -8.82
N PHE A 424 20.48 -6.44 -7.73
CA PHE A 424 19.62 -7.58 -7.40
C PHE A 424 18.17 -7.38 -7.86
N SER A 425 17.83 -6.14 -8.24
CA SER A 425 16.50 -5.77 -8.70
C SER A 425 16.12 -6.52 -9.98
N THR A 426 14.90 -7.06 -10.00
CA THR A 426 14.26 -7.66 -11.17
C THR A 426 13.20 -6.70 -11.69
N LEU A 427 13.20 -6.43 -12.98
CA LEU A 427 12.30 -5.47 -13.61
C LEU A 427 11.35 -6.18 -14.58
N VAL A 428 10.14 -5.65 -14.72
CA VAL A 428 9.23 -5.98 -15.83
C VAL A 428 9.66 -5.13 -17.02
N ILE A 429 10.21 -5.78 -18.03
CA ILE A 429 10.84 -5.15 -19.19
C ILE A 429 9.82 -4.99 -20.32
N ASP A 430 9.02 -6.03 -20.55
CA ASP A 430 8.02 -6.06 -21.60
C ASP A 430 6.87 -6.99 -21.21
N ILE A 431 5.85 -7.09 -22.06
CA ILE A 431 4.80 -8.11 -21.99
C ILE A 431 4.86 -8.93 -23.29
N ASP A 432 4.87 -10.25 -23.16
CA ASP A 432 4.85 -11.15 -24.31
C ASP A 432 3.52 -11.03 -25.05
N ASP A 433 3.57 -10.67 -26.34
CA ASP A 433 2.38 -10.45 -27.17
C ASP A 433 1.52 -11.71 -27.38
N ASN A 434 2.10 -12.91 -27.26
CA ASN A 434 1.39 -14.16 -27.53
C ASN A 434 0.64 -14.66 -26.29
N PHE A 435 1.31 -14.66 -25.14
CA PHE A 435 0.77 -15.21 -23.90
C PHE A 435 0.26 -14.15 -22.92
N GLY A 436 0.56 -12.86 -23.15
CA GLY A 436 0.27 -11.77 -22.23
C GLY A 436 1.09 -11.81 -20.95
N TRP A 437 2.15 -12.63 -20.89
CA TRP A 437 2.97 -12.79 -19.70
C TRP A 437 4.07 -11.72 -19.62
N PRO A 438 4.39 -11.23 -18.41
CA PRO A 438 5.50 -10.31 -18.23
C PRO A 438 6.84 -10.95 -18.63
N ILE A 439 7.64 -10.19 -19.37
CA ILE A 439 9.03 -10.47 -19.65
C ILE A 439 9.87 -9.77 -18.60
N PHE A 440 10.64 -10.54 -17.84
CA PHE A 440 11.46 -10.01 -16.78
C PHE A 440 12.92 -9.83 -17.20
N GLY A 441 13.66 -8.98 -16.48
CA GLY A 441 15.11 -9.04 -16.51
C GLY A 441 15.75 -8.56 -15.22
N GLN A 442 16.88 -9.18 -14.90
CA GLN A 442 17.67 -8.81 -13.74
C GLN A 442 18.61 -7.66 -14.10
N LEU A 443 18.57 -6.61 -13.29
CA LEU A 443 19.43 -5.45 -13.43
C LEU A 443 20.91 -5.87 -13.34
N LYS A 444 21.73 -5.38 -14.28
CA LYS A 444 23.18 -5.62 -14.34
C LYS A 444 24.00 -4.35 -14.28
N CYS A 445 23.50 -3.26 -14.84
CA CYS A 445 24.21 -2.00 -14.86
C CYS A 445 23.24 -0.83 -14.94
N ILE A 446 23.62 0.29 -14.33
CA ILE A 446 22.89 1.55 -14.38
C ILE A 446 23.81 2.56 -15.05
N PHE A 447 23.29 3.29 -16.03
CA PHE A 447 23.98 4.39 -16.70
C PHE A 447 23.24 5.69 -16.39
N VAL A 448 23.98 6.69 -15.92
CA VAL A 448 23.42 8.01 -15.59
C VAL A 448 24.19 9.10 -16.33
N CYS A 449 23.47 9.96 -17.03
CA CYS A 449 24.01 11.17 -17.67
C CYS A 449 23.02 12.32 -17.54
N GLY A 450 23.34 13.31 -16.70
CA GLY A 450 22.41 14.38 -16.33
C GLY A 450 21.20 13.82 -15.60
N LEU A 451 19.99 14.08 -16.12
CA LEU A 451 18.73 13.58 -15.57
C LEU A 451 18.23 12.28 -16.25
N LYS A 452 18.94 11.79 -17.25
CA LYS A 452 18.57 10.60 -18.00
C LYS A 452 19.22 9.36 -17.39
N VAL A 453 18.47 8.28 -17.32
CA VAL A 453 18.90 7.01 -16.74
C VAL A 453 18.57 5.86 -17.68
N ALA A 454 19.57 5.05 -18.00
CA ALA A 454 19.39 3.80 -18.73
C ALA A 454 19.81 2.62 -17.85
N ILE A 455 19.12 1.49 -18.01
CA ILE A 455 19.40 0.27 -17.27
C ILE A 455 19.73 -0.84 -18.25
N LEU A 456 20.82 -1.57 -17.99
CA LEU A 456 21.15 -2.82 -18.66
C LEU A 456 20.64 -3.99 -17.82
N CYS A 457 19.84 -4.84 -18.43
CA CYS A 457 19.28 -6.04 -17.81
C CYS A 457 19.73 -7.30 -18.55
N SER A 458 19.88 -8.39 -17.81
CA SER A 458 19.89 -9.74 -18.38
C SER A 458 18.47 -10.28 -18.40
N LYS A 459 17.94 -10.63 -19.58
CA LYS A 459 16.57 -11.11 -19.72
C LYS A 459 16.39 -12.47 -19.05
N PHE A 460 15.20 -12.66 -18.50
CA PHE A 460 14.69 -13.97 -18.13
C PHE A 460 13.77 -14.49 -19.23
N GLU A 461 13.73 -15.81 -19.36
CA GLU A 461 12.68 -16.51 -20.07
C GLU A 461 11.60 -16.90 -19.07
N THR A 462 10.36 -16.46 -19.30
CA THR A 462 9.21 -16.80 -18.47
C THR A 462 8.70 -18.18 -18.90
N LEU A 463 8.80 -19.18 -18.02
CA LEU A 463 8.42 -20.56 -18.32
C LEU A 463 6.93 -20.80 -18.13
N GLY A 464 6.31 -20.11 -17.17
CA GLY A 464 4.90 -20.28 -16.85
C GLY A 464 4.48 -19.51 -15.60
N TYR A 465 3.16 -19.38 -15.42
CA TYR A 465 2.57 -18.93 -14.16
C TYR A 465 2.16 -20.14 -13.32
N SER A 466 2.70 -20.25 -12.10
CA SER A 466 2.30 -21.27 -11.14
C SER A 466 1.18 -20.71 -10.27
N GLU A 467 -0.05 -21.19 -10.50
CA GLU A 467 -1.19 -20.83 -9.66
C GLU A 467 -0.98 -21.26 -8.20
N HIS A 468 -0.39 -22.44 -7.98
CA HIS A 468 -0.15 -22.99 -6.64
C HIS A 468 0.84 -22.16 -5.81
N LEU A 469 1.80 -21.50 -6.46
CA LEU A 469 2.80 -20.64 -5.80
C LEU A 469 2.47 -19.14 -5.93
N HIS A 470 1.46 -18.80 -6.75
CA HIS A 470 1.11 -17.43 -7.15
C HIS A 470 2.32 -16.64 -7.66
N ALA A 471 3.08 -17.26 -8.56
CA ALA A 471 4.36 -16.71 -9.02
C ALA A 471 4.70 -17.16 -10.45
N PHE A 472 5.45 -16.33 -11.17
CA PHE A 472 6.00 -16.68 -12.48
C PHE A 472 7.30 -17.46 -12.32
N GLU A 473 7.38 -18.65 -12.91
CA GLU A 473 8.62 -19.39 -13.01
C GLU A 473 9.47 -18.82 -14.15
N VAL A 474 10.75 -18.58 -13.89
CA VAL A 474 11.68 -17.94 -14.81
C VAL A 474 13.00 -18.68 -14.92
N ARG A 475 13.65 -18.56 -16.08
CA ARG A 475 15.00 -19.08 -16.33
C ARG A 475 15.94 -17.97 -16.77
N ARG A 476 17.17 -17.98 -16.24
CA ARG A 476 18.22 -17.01 -16.63
C ARG A 476 18.64 -17.26 -18.08
N THR A 477 18.68 -16.21 -18.88
CA THR A 477 19.25 -16.25 -20.24
C THR A 477 20.56 -15.46 -20.31
N GLY A 478 21.30 -15.64 -21.40
CA GLY A 478 22.47 -14.81 -21.73
C GLY A 478 22.13 -13.52 -22.47
N GLU A 479 20.86 -13.30 -22.81
CA GLU A 479 20.42 -12.13 -23.57
C GLU A 479 20.46 -10.88 -22.69
N LYS A 480 20.99 -9.78 -23.25
CA LYS A 480 21.10 -8.49 -22.58
C LYS A 480 20.26 -7.47 -23.32
N ILE A 481 19.59 -6.59 -22.58
CA ILE A 481 18.79 -5.49 -23.14
C ILE A 481 19.05 -4.21 -22.35
N CYS A 482 19.14 -3.09 -23.07
CA CYS A 482 19.27 -1.76 -22.47
C CYS A 482 17.97 -0.98 -22.68
N ILE A 483 17.46 -0.39 -21.60
CA ILE A 483 16.14 0.24 -21.56
C ILE A 483 16.26 1.59 -20.86
N ASN A 484 15.50 2.58 -21.34
CA ASN A 484 15.29 3.81 -20.59
C ASN A 484 14.41 3.52 -19.36
N ILE A 485 14.83 3.97 -18.17
CA ILE A 485 14.06 3.72 -16.94
C ILE A 485 12.63 4.26 -17.03
N ASP A 486 12.41 5.36 -17.77
CA ASP A 486 11.09 5.97 -17.95
C ASP A 486 10.18 5.15 -18.88
N SER A 487 10.73 4.18 -19.61
CA SER A 487 9.99 3.28 -20.50
C SER A 487 9.64 1.94 -19.85
N LEU A 488 9.96 1.74 -18.57
CA LEU A 488 9.57 0.53 -17.84
C LEU A 488 8.04 0.45 -17.74
N ILE A 489 7.49 -0.73 -18.04
CA ILE A 489 6.06 -1.01 -17.85
C ILE A 489 5.66 -0.85 -16.38
N HIS A 490 6.54 -1.30 -15.49
CA HIS A 490 6.33 -1.20 -14.05
C HIS A 490 7.57 -0.62 -13.37
N TYR A 491 7.41 0.52 -12.72
CA TYR A 491 8.50 1.25 -12.07
C TYR A 491 9.01 0.55 -10.81
N ALA A 492 8.20 -0.22 -10.09
CA ALA A 492 8.63 -0.77 -8.81
C ALA A 492 9.48 -2.04 -9.02
N PRO A 493 10.72 -2.09 -8.49
CA PRO A 493 11.57 -3.26 -8.65
C PRO A 493 11.04 -4.46 -7.87
N LEU A 494 11.23 -5.63 -8.46
CA LEU A 494 10.86 -6.94 -7.93
C LEU A 494 12.11 -7.70 -7.48
N ASN A 495 11.88 -8.87 -6.88
CA ASN A 495 12.95 -9.78 -6.49
C ASN A 495 12.81 -11.10 -7.25
N THR A 496 13.94 -11.68 -7.62
CA THR A 496 13.99 -13.10 -8.02
C THR A 496 14.09 -13.94 -6.75
N LEU A 497 13.16 -14.86 -6.56
CA LEU A 497 13.10 -15.77 -5.42
C LEU A 497 13.53 -17.16 -5.85
N LYS A 498 14.20 -17.88 -4.96
CA LYS A 498 14.58 -19.28 -5.19
C LYS A 498 13.79 -20.19 -4.28
N ALA A 499 13.11 -21.19 -4.85
CA ALA A 499 12.37 -22.15 -4.05
C ALA A 499 13.31 -22.97 -3.13
N PRO A 500 12.87 -23.32 -1.90
CA PRO A 500 13.62 -24.20 -1.01
C PRO A 500 14.00 -25.53 -1.68
N GLY A 501 15.19 -26.07 -1.37
CA GLY A 501 15.64 -27.36 -1.90
C GLY A 501 16.31 -27.33 -3.28
N GLY A 502 16.53 -26.14 -3.86
CA GLY A 502 17.22 -26.01 -5.15
C GLY A 502 16.29 -26.01 -6.36
N GLY A 503 14.98 -25.80 -6.15
CA GLY A 503 13.99 -25.66 -7.21
C GLY A 503 14.18 -24.44 -8.11
N GLY A 504 13.21 -24.21 -9.00
CA GLY A 504 13.18 -23.13 -9.98
C GLY A 504 13.32 -21.72 -9.40
N LEU A 505 13.52 -20.74 -10.29
CA LEU A 505 13.54 -19.32 -9.95
C LEU A 505 12.15 -18.74 -10.19
N PHE A 506 11.69 -17.89 -9.28
CA PHE A 506 10.35 -17.31 -9.32
C PHE A 506 10.39 -15.80 -9.21
N VAL A 507 9.46 -15.13 -9.89
CA VAL A 507 9.22 -13.69 -9.76
C VAL A 507 7.76 -13.47 -9.41
N ILE A 508 7.52 -12.64 -8.39
CA ILE A 508 6.17 -12.29 -7.92
C ILE A 508 5.92 -10.82 -8.24
N LEU A 509 4.87 -10.55 -9.02
CA LEU A 509 4.41 -9.20 -9.30
C LEU A 509 3.87 -8.54 -8.03
N ARG A 510 4.01 -7.21 -7.90
CA ARG A 510 3.48 -6.47 -6.72
C ARG A 510 1.96 -6.30 -6.74
N HIS A 511 1.41 -6.31 -7.94
CA HIS A 511 -0.01 -6.20 -8.25
C HIS A 511 -0.21 -6.59 -9.72
N GLN A 512 -1.46 -6.70 -10.14
CA GLN A 512 -1.83 -6.87 -11.53
C GLN A 512 -1.29 -5.70 -12.37
N LEU A 513 -0.69 -6.01 -13.53
CA LEU A 513 -0.13 -5.02 -14.46
C LEU A 513 -1.20 -4.33 -15.28
#